data_AF-A0A975TZW6-F1
#
_entry.id   AF-A0A975TZW6-F1
#
_cell.length_a   1.000
_cell.length_b   1.000
_cell.length_c   1.000
_cell.angle_alpha   90.00
_cell.angle_beta   90.00
_cell.angle_gamma   90.00
#
_symmetry.space_group_name_H-M   'P 1'
#
loop_
_entity.id
_entity.type
_entity.pdbx_description
1 polymer ?
#
loop_
_entity_poly.entity_id
_entity_poly.type
_entity_poly.pdbx_seq_one_letter_code
_entity_poly.pdbx_strand_id
1 'polypeptide(L)' 'MGGLFSAPKPPPPPEPPPVAPPPKEDPEEAARAARLKALERRRRGLAGTVVTSYRGVLVEKLPAVERKSLLGE' A
#
# COMPACT_ATOMS: atom_id res chain seq x y z
N MET A 1 10.63 -21.97 -64.39
CA MET A 1 10.25 -22.99 -63.39
C MET A 1 9.84 -22.26 -62.11
N GLY A 2 8.54 -22.04 -61.91
CA GLY A 2 8.00 -21.42 -60.71
C GLY A 2 6.76 -22.21 -60.30
N GLY A 3 6.76 -22.73 -59.07
CA GLY A 3 5.96 -23.88 -58.63
C GLY A 3 4.44 -23.71 -58.70
N LEU A 4 3.78 -24.78 -59.11
CA LEU A 4 2.32 -24.96 -59.23
C LEU A 4 1.65 -25.39 -57.90
N PHE A 5 2.40 -25.38 -56.80
CA PHE A 5 1.95 -25.90 -55.51
C PHE A 5 1.86 -24.75 -54.50
N SER A 6 0.65 -24.24 -54.31
CA SER A 6 0.31 -23.41 -53.15
C SER A 6 -0.41 -24.30 -52.14
N ALA A 7 0.13 -24.38 -50.92
CA ALA A 7 -0.53 -25.11 -49.85
C ALA A 7 -1.81 -24.37 -49.41
N PRO A 8 -2.92 -25.08 -49.17
CA PRO A 8 -4.14 -24.44 -48.66
C PRO A 8 -3.85 -23.81 -47.30
N LYS A 9 -4.38 -22.59 -47.08
CA LYS A 9 -4.22 -21.89 -45.80
C LYS A 9 -4.92 -22.69 -44.69
N PRO A 10 -4.28 -22.85 -43.52
CA PRO A 10 -4.89 -23.55 -42.40
C PRO A 10 -6.15 -22.80 -41.93
N PRO A 11 -7.15 -23.51 -41.39
CA PRO A 11 -8.33 -22.89 -40.82
C PRO A 11 -7.94 -22.01 -39.61
N PRO A 12 -8.73 -20.96 -39.33
CA PRO A 12 -8.49 -20.12 -38.17
C PRO A 12 -8.60 -20.94 -36.86
N PRO A 13 -7.80 -20.59 -35.83
CA PRO A 13 -7.88 -21.26 -34.54
C PRO A 13 -9.25 -21.03 -33.88
N PRO A 14 -9.71 -21.96 -33.02
CA PRO A 14 -10.95 -21.79 -32.29
C PRO A 14 -10.90 -20.59 -31.36
N GLU A 15 -12.04 -19.95 -31.15
CA GLU A 15 -12.17 -18.82 -30.24
C GLU A 15 -11.85 -19.24 -28.80
N PRO A 16 -11.15 -18.38 -28.03
CA PRO A 16 -10.85 -18.67 -26.63
C PRO A 16 -12.16 -18.76 -25.82
N PRO A 17 -12.21 -19.62 -24.79
CA PRO A 17 -13.38 -19.75 -23.94
C PRO A 17 -13.67 -18.42 -23.22
N PRO A 18 -14.95 -18.14 -22.91
CA PRO A 18 -15.31 -16.95 -22.16
C PRO A 18 -14.64 -16.97 -20.78
N VAL A 19 -13.91 -15.90 -20.47
CA VAL A 19 -13.30 -15.70 -19.15
C VAL A 19 -14.42 -15.35 -18.17
N ALA A 20 -14.50 -16.09 -17.05
CA ALA A 20 -15.47 -15.79 -16.00
C ALA A 20 -15.22 -14.39 -15.41
N PRO A 21 -16.28 -13.63 -15.08
CA PRO A 21 -16.11 -12.33 -14.44
C PRO A 21 -15.46 -12.51 -13.06
N PRO A 22 -14.64 -11.53 -12.61
CA PRO A 22 -14.06 -11.58 -11.27
C PRO A 22 -15.18 -11.62 -10.22
N PRO A 23 -14.93 -12.28 -9.07
CA PRO A 23 -15.87 -12.26 -7.97
C PRO A 23 -16.18 -10.80 -7.59
N LYS A 24 -17.46 -10.48 -7.50
CA LYS A 24 -17.90 -9.15 -7.06
C LYS A 24 -17.59 -9.04 -5.57
N GLU A 25 -16.61 -8.20 -5.23
CA GLU A 25 -16.40 -7.79 -3.84
C GLU A 25 -17.64 -7.04 -3.35
N ASP A 26 -18.08 -7.34 -2.13
CA ASP A 26 -19.20 -6.62 -1.52
C ASP A 26 -18.76 -5.15 -1.31
N PRO A 27 -19.48 -4.16 -1.88
CA PRO A 27 -19.13 -2.75 -1.74
C PRO A 27 -19.05 -2.30 -0.27
N GLU A 28 -19.80 -2.94 0.63
CA GLU A 28 -19.72 -2.64 2.06
C GLU A 28 -18.39 -3.09 2.66
N GLU A 29 -17.88 -4.26 2.28
CA GLU A 29 -16.60 -4.77 2.76
C GLU A 29 -15.43 -3.90 2.28
N ALA A 30 -15.48 -3.46 1.02
CA ALA A 30 -14.50 -2.53 0.46
C ALA A 30 -14.50 -1.19 1.22
N ALA A 31 -15.67 -0.64 1.53
CA ALA A 31 -15.80 0.60 2.30
C ALA A 31 -15.29 0.44 3.75
N ARG A 32 -15.58 -0.70 4.40
CA ARG A 32 -15.07 -1.04 5.74
C ARG A 32 -13.55 -1.15 5.72
N ALA A 33 -12.97 -1.85 4.75
CA ALA A 33 -11.53 -2.01 4.60
C ALA A 33 -10.83 -0.66 4.35
N ALA A 34 -11.40 0.20 3.51
CA ALA A 34 -10.87 1.55 3.26
C ALA A 34 -10.87 2.40 4.54
N ARG A 35 -11.93 2.33 5.35
CA ARG A 35 -12.03 3.03 6.64
C ARG A 35 -10.96 2.55 7.63
N LEU A 36 -10.76 1.24 7.76
CA LEU A 36 -9.74 0.67 8.65
C LEU A 36 -8.33 1.11 8.23
N LYS A 37 -8.00 1.03 6.93
CA LYS A 37 -6.71 1.51 6.39
C LYS A 37 -6.48 2.99 6.67
N ALA A 38 -7.51 3.83 6.57
CA ALA A 38 -7.41 5.25 6.90
C ALA A 38 -7.13 5.49 8.39
N LEU A 39 -7.79 4.73 9.28
CA LEU A 39 -7.56 4.81 10.73
C LEU A 39 -6.14 4.37 11.10
N GLU A 40 -5.63 3.29 10.51
CA GLU A 40 -4.27 2.82 10.75
C GLU A 40 -3.21 3.82 10.30
N ARG A 41 -3.40 4.45 9.13
CA ARG A 41 -2.52 5.52 8.66
C ARG A 41 -2.52 6.71 9.62
N ARG A 42 -3.70 7.12 10.11
CA ARG A 42 -3.82 8.19 11.11
C ARG A 42 -3.12 7.84 12.41
N ARG A 43 -3.30 6.63 12.93
CA ARG A 43 -2.64 6.15 14.16
C ARG A 43 -1.11 6.17 14.05
N ARG A 44 -0.55 5.73 12.92
CA ARG A 44 0.91 5.78 12.66
C ARG A 44 1.45 7.22 12.69
N GLY A 45 0.75 8.16 12.05
CA GLY A 45 1.14 9.58 12.10
C GLY A 45 1.08 10.14 13.52
N LEU A 46 0.01 9.83 14.27
CA LEU A 46 -0.15 10.28 15.65
C LEU A 46 0.96 9.76 16.58
N ALA A 47 1.40 8.51 16.45
CA ALA A 47 2.49 7.98 17.27
C ALA A 47 3.78 8.81 17.10
N GLY A 48 4.19 9.11 15.85
CA GLY A 48 5.36 9.94 15.58
C GLY A 48 5.21 11.40 16.04
N THR A 49 4.02 11.98 15.87
CA THR A 49 3.72 13.34 16.34
C THR A 49 3.69 13.43 17.86
N VAL A 50 3.10 12.46 18.54
CA VAL A 50 3.07 12.44 20.01
C VAL A 50 4.48 12.28 20.54
N VAL A 51 5.26 11.30 20.06
CA VAL A 51 6.66 11.08 20.51
C VAL A 51 7.53 12.33 20.36
N THR A 52 7.36 13.10 19.30
CA THR A 52 8.12 14.35 19.06
C THR A 52 7.48 15.60 19.67
N SER A 53 6.25 15.51 20.18
CA SER A 53 5.56 16.64 20.79
C SER A 53 6.13 16.95 22.17
N TYR A 54 6.03 18.23 22.57
CA TYR A 54 6.39 18.71 23.91
C TYR A 54 5.77 17.87 25.04
N ARG A 55 4.57 17.28 24.83
CA ARG A 55 3.91 16.39 25.80
C ARG A 55 4.32 14.92 25.69
N GLY A 56 4.70 14.41 24.53
CA GLY A 56 5.06 12.99 24.37
C GLY A 56 6.56 12.69 24.47
N VAL A 57 7.39 13.71 24.68
CA VAL A 57 8.74 13.57 25.25
C VAL A 57 8.70 13.20 26.75
N LEU A 58 7.51 13.08 27.36
CA LEU A 58 7.32 12.55 28.71
C LEU A 58 7.52 11.01 28.82
N VAL A 59 8.22 10.38 27.86
CA VAL A 59 8.65 8.98 27.98
C VAL A 59 9.99 8.92 28.72
N GLU A 60 9.87 8.84 30.05
CA GLU A 60 10.71 8.21 31.08
C GLU A 60 12.22 8.50 31.23
N LYS A 61 12.97 8.90 30.21
CA LYS A 61 14.33 9.42 30.39
C LYS A 61 14.84 9.95 29.06
N LEU A 62 14.83 11.27 28.90
CA LEU A 62 15.77 11.90 27.97
C LEU A 62 17.17 11.39 28.33
N PRO A 63 18.02 10.99 27.36
CA PRO A 63 19.43 10.70 27.65
C PRO A 63 19.98 11.92 28.40
N ALA A 64 20.85 11.69 29.40
CA ALA A 64 21.48 12.76 30.14
C ALA A 64 22.37 13.56 29.16
N VAL A 65 21.77 14.52 28.47
CA VAL A 65 22.51 15.54 27.73
C VAL A 65 23.08 16.45 28.80
N GLU A 66 24.41 16.64 28.82
CA GLU A 66 25.04 17.69 29.60
C GLU A 66 24.38 19.01 29.24
N ARG A 67 23.45 19.46 30.09
CA ARG A 67 22.76 20.72 29.89
C ARG A 67 23.78 21.79 30.16
N LYS A 68 24.07 22.61 29.15
CA LYS A 68 24.86 23.83 29.34
C LYS A 68 24.09 24.71 30.32
N SER A 69 24.65 24.96 31.51
CA SER A 69 24.08 25.90 32.47
C SER A 69 24.48 27.31 32.04
N LEU A 70 23.51 28.23 32.04
CA LEU A 70 23.75 29.63 31.69
C LEU A 70 24.60 30.35 32.76
N LEU A 71 24.69 29.79 33.97
CA LEU A 71 25.31 30.40 35.14
C LEU A 71 26.31 29.51 35.89
N GLY A 72 26.63 28.31 35.39
CA GLY A 72 27.74 27.51 35.95
C GLY A 72 27.49 26.78 37.27
N GLU A 73 26.25 26.66 37.74
CA GLU A 73 25.88 25.82 38.90
C GLU A 73 24.97 24.64 38.50
#